data_AF-A0A6A1UES7-F1
#
_entry.id   AF-A0A6A1UES7-F1
#
_cell.length_a   1.000
_cell.length_b   1.000
_cell.length_c   1.000
_cell.angle_alpha   90.00
_cell.angle_beta   90.00
_cell.angle_gamma   90.00
#
_symmetry.space_group_name_H-M   'P 1'
#
loop_
_entity.id
_entity.type
_entity.pdbx_description
1 polymer ?
#
loop_
_entity_poly.entity_id
_entity_poly.type
_entity_poly.pdbx_seq_one_letter_code
_entity_poly.pdbx_strand_id
1 'polypeptide(L)'
;MEKFLLEWAWELYEEERLLELVDPEMEGFSEQEVIRYMKVAFFCTQAAASRRPLMSQVVDMLSRNIRLNEKELTAPGLFIDPGESSKKGPSTDSTSCQMSSVPVTITNVTPR
;
A
#
# COMPACT_ATOMS: atom_id res chain seq x y z
N MET A 1 -23.50 -8.25 0.24
CA MET A 1 -22.59 -7.34 0.97
C MET A 1 -21.49 -7.03 -0.01
N GLU A 2 -21.45 -5.81 -0.52
CA GLU A 2 -20.37 -5.37 -1.41
C GLU A 2 -19.13 -5.20 -0.56
N LYS A 3 -18.02 -5.83 -0.97
CA LYS A 3 -16.76 -5.79 -0.25
C LYS A 3 -15.73 -5.08 -1.13
N PHE A 4 -14.97 -4.16 -0.54
CA PHE A 4 -13.95 -3.45 -1.30
C PHE A 4 -12.81 -4.41 -1.66
N LEU A 5 -12.22 -4.24 -2.85
CA LEU A 5 -11.13 -5.11 -3.34
C LEU A 5 -9.99 -5.22 -2.34
N LEU A 6 -9.60 -4.10 -1.71
CA LEU A 6 -8.49 -4.05 -0.77
C LEU A 6 -8.80 -4.79 0.54
N GLU A 7 -10.05 -4.76 1.00
CA GLU A 7 -10.52 -5.51 2.16
C GLU A 7 -10.53 -7.01 1.85
N TRP A 8 -11.00 -7.39 0.66
CA TRP A 8 -10.99 -8.78 0.23
C TRP A 8 -9.59 -9.34 0.05
N ALA A 9 -8.71 -8.59 -0.60
CA ALA A 9 -7.31 -8.94 -0.75
C ALA A 9 -6.61 -9.13 0.60
N TRP A 10 -6.90 -8.26 1.59
CA TRP A 10 -6.30 -8.36 2.91
C TRP A 10 -6.77 -9.60 3.68
N GLU A 11 -8.06 -9.94 3.63
CA GLU A 11 -8.53 -11.20 4.24
C GLU A 11 -7.88 -12.43 3.60
N LEU A 12 -7.78 -12.46 2.27
CA LEU A 12 -7.07 -13.55 1.58
C LEU A 12 -5.58 -13.60 1.97
N TYR A 13 -4.95 -12.46 2.27
CA TYR A 13 -3.59 -12.43 2.81
C TYR A 13 -3.51 -13.07 4.20
N GLU A 14 -4.41 -12.70 5.11
CA GLU A 14 -4.45 -13.24 6.47
C GLU A 14 -4.76 -14.75 6.48
N GLU A 15 -5.52 -15.23 5.50
CA GLU A 15 -5.85 -16.65 5.33
C GLU A 15 -4.83 -17.45 4.49
N GLU A 16 -3.75 -16.81 4.02
CA GLU A 16 -2.74 -17.42 3.13
C GLU A 16 -3.31 -17.92 1.77
N ARG A 17 -4.40 -17.29 1.30
CA ARG A 17 -5.16 -17.64 0.09
C ARG A 17 -5.06 -16.60 -1.03
N LEU A 18 -3.97 -15.82 -1.07
CA LEU A 18 -3.80 -14.72 -2.03
C LEU A 18 -3.99 -15.08 -3.50
N LEU A 19 -3.72 -16.34 -3.89
CA LEU A 19 -3.88 -16.78 -5.27
C LEU A 19 -5.34 -16.74 -5.74
N GLU A 20 -6.31 -16.69 -4.84
CA GLU A 20 -7.73 -16.52 -5.20
C GLU A 20 -8.07 -15.11 -5.69
N LEU A 21 -7.17 -14.14 -5.49
CA LEU A 21 -7.30 -12.79 -6.02
C LEU A 21 -6.88 -12.69 -7.49
N VAL A 22 -6.20 -13.71 -8.02
CA VAL A 22 -5.67 -13.68 -9.39
C VAL A 22 -6.81 -13.71 -10.39
N ASP A 23 -6.72 -12.85 -11.41
CA ASP A 23 -7.66 -12.83 -12.52
C ASP A 23 -7.74 -14.22 -13.18
N PRO A 24 -8.92 -14.85 -13.28
CA PRO A 24 -9.09 -16.15 -13.91
C PRO A 24 -8.65 -16.21 -15.37
N GLU A 25 -8.59 -15.09 -16.09
CA GLU A 25 -8.12 -15.03 -17.49
C GLU A 25 -6.59 -14.95 -17.61
N MET A 26 -5.86 -14.81 -16.49
CA MET A 26 -4.41 -14.76 -16.49
C MET A 26 -3.80 -16.16 -16.58
N GLU A 27 -3.07 -16.42 -17.65
CA GLU A 27 -2.39 -17.70 -17.88
C GLU A 27 -0.86 -17.57 -17.76
N GLY A 28 -0.17 -18.66 -17.38
CA GLY A 28 1.28 -18.75 -17.43
C GLY A 28 2.06 -17.87 -16.44
N PHE A 29 1.43 -17.40 -15.37
CA PHE A 29 2.08 -16.55 -14.37
C PHE A 29 2.86 -17.37 -13.32
N SER A 30 3.86 -16.74 -12.71
CA SER A 30 4.54 -17.28 -11.51
C SER A 30 3.74 -16.91 -10.26
N GLU A 31 3.27 -17.92 -9.51
CA GLU A 31 2.60 -17.70 -8.22
C GLU A 31 3.45 -16.87 -7.27
N GLN A 32 4.76 -17.10 -7.23
CA GLN A 32 5.68 -16.38 -6.35
C GLN A 32 5.76 -14.90 -6.72
N GLU A 33 5.77 -14.59 -8.02
CA GLU A 33 5.81 -13.21 -8.52
C GLU A 33 4.48 -12.49 -8.24
N VAL A 34 3.35 -13.17 -8.45
CA VAL A 34 2.02 -12.60 -8.22
C VAL A 34 1.78 -12.34 -6.72
N ILE A 35 2.14 -13.29 -5.85
CA ILE A 35 2.11 -13.07 -4.38
C ILE A 35 3.02 -11.91 -3.99
N ARG A 36 4.20 -11.77 -4.60
CA ARG A 36 5.10 -10.64 -4.36
C ARG A 36 4.45 -9.32 -4.75
N TYR A 37 3.84 -9.21 -5.93
CA TYR A 37 3.13 -8.00 -6.35
C TYR A 37 2.04 -7.59 -5.35
N MET A 38 1.23 -8.55 -4.88
CA MET A 38 0.20 -8.27 -3.87
C MET A 38 0.79 -7.77 -2.55
N LYS A 39 1.90 -8.38 -2.08
CA LYS A 39 2.61 -7.92 -0.88
C LYS A 39 3.15 -6.50 -1.04
N VAL A 40 3.73 -6.16 -2.20
CA VAL A 40 4.18 -4.79 -2.49
C VAL A 40 3.00 -3.82 -2.52
N ALA A 41 1.85 -4.23 -3.07
CA ALA A 41 0.63 -3.42 -3.04
C ALA A 41 0.21 -3.12 -1.59
N PHE A 42 0.24 -4.11 -0.68
CA PHE A 42 -0.07 -3.89 0.74
C PHE A 42 0.90 -2.91 1.43
N PHE A 43 2.18 -2.92 1.09
CA PHE A 43 3.11 -1.89 1.56
C PHE A 43 2.70 -0.49 1.08
N CYS A 44 2.27 -0.36 -0.17
CA CYS A 44 1.85 0.91 -0.76
C CYS A 44 0.53 1.43 -0.17
N THR A 45 -0.36 0.53 0.27
CA THR A 45 -1.69 0.88 0.77
C THR A 45 -1.78 0.90 2.30
N GLN A 46 -0.65 0.87 3.02
CA GLN A 46 -0.68 0.95 4.48
C GLN A 46 -1.45 2.19 4.99
N ALA A 47 -2.23 1.99 6.05
CA ALA A 47 -3.06 3.05 6.63
C ALA A 47 -2.23 4.28 7.02
N ALA A 48 -1.12 4.06 7.74
CA ALA A 48 -0.18 5.11 8.07
C ALA A 48 0.66 5.52 6.85
N ALA A 49 0.49 6.75 6.38
CA ALA A 49 1.20 7.28 5.22
C ALA A 49 2.74 7.21 5.37
N SER A 50 3.26 7.39 6.58
CA SER A 50 4.70 7.29 6.89
C SER A 50 5.29 5.89 6.72
N ARG A 51 4.45 4.85 6.59
CA ARG A 51 4.89 3.46 6.39
C ARG A 51 4.84 3.02 4.93
N ARG A 52 4.32 3.87 4.04
CA ARG A 52 4.27 3.58 2.61
C ARG A 52 5.68 3.76 2.03
N PRO A 53 6.18 2.83 1.21
CA PRO A 53 7.50 2.93 0.60
C PRO A 53 7.57 4.10 -0.38
N LEU A 54 8.76 4.65 -0.55
CA LEU A 54 9.07 5.57 -1.65
C LEU A 54 8.93 4.83 -2.98
N MET A 55 8.58 5.53 -4.05
CA MET A 55 8.45 4.92 -5.38
C MET A 55 9.73 4.24 -5.86
N SER A 56 10.91 4.76 -5.51
CA SER A 56 12.19 4.10 -5.80
C SER A 56 12.33 2.75 -5.08
N GLN A 57 11.85 2.65 -3.84
CA GLN A 57 11.82 1.40 -3.10
C GLN A 57 10.81 0.43 -3.72
N VAL A 58 9.65 0.90 -4.17
CA VAL A 58 8.67 0.06 -4.89
C VAL A 58 9.29 -0.54 -6.14
N VAL A 59 9.98 0.26 -6.96
CA VAL A 59 10.69 -0.26 -8.15
C VAL A 59 11.72 -1.30 -7.77
N ASP A 60 12.51 -1.06 -6.72
CA ASP A 60 13.48 -2.04 -6.22
C ASP A 60 12.78 -3.32 -5.71
N MET A 61 11.65 -3.20 -5.03
CA MET A 61 10.83 -4.32 -4.56
C MET A 61 10.26 -5.15 -5.72
N LEU A 62 9.90 -4.53 -6.84
CA LEU A 62 9.34 -5.23 -7.99
C LEU A 62 10.41 -5.83 -8.90
N SER A 63 11.48 -5.09 -9.19
CA SER A 63 12.45 -5.46 -10.22
C SER A 63 13.64 -6.28 -9.72
N ARG A 64 13.89 -6.31 -8.40
CA ARG A 64 15.02 -7.02 -7.81
C ARG A 64 14.56 -8.19 -6.97
N ASN A 65 15.40 -9.22 -6.87
CA ASN A 65 15.16 -10.36 -5.99
C ASN A 65 15.50 -10.02 -4.52
N ILE A 66 14.75 -9.08 -3.93
CA ILE A 66 14.87 -8.72 -2.50
C ILE A 66 13.81 -9.46 -1.68
N ARG A 67 14.11 -9.82 -0.42
CA ARG A 67 13.11 -10.37 0.49
C ARG A 67 12.32 -9.23 1.14
N LEU A 68 11.00 -9.32 1.12
CA LEU A 68 10.12 -8.36 1.79
C LEU A 68 10.02 -8.70 3.29
N ASN A 69 10.05 -7.69 4.16
CA ASN A 69 9.86 -7.89 5.60
C ASN A 69 8.36 -7.90 5.93
N GLU A 70 7.69 -9.03 5.73
CA GLU A 70 6.23 -9.16 5.92
C GLU A 70 5.75 -8.82 7.34
N LYS A 71 6.64 -8.85 8.33
CA LYS A 71 6.36 -8.39 9.71
C LYS A 71 6.05 -6.90 9.80
N GLU A 72 6.43 -6.12 8.79
CA GLU A 72 6.11 -4.70 8.69
C GLU A 72 4.77 -4.43 8.01
N LEU A 73 4.11 -5.44 7.44
CA LEU A 73 2.77 -5.26 6.91
C LEU A 73 1.77 -5.09 8.05
N THR A 74 0.86 -4.15 7.86
CA THR A 74 -0.35 -3.97 8.70
C THR A 74 -1.53 -3.75 7.79
N ALA A 75 -2.72 -3.90 8.35
CA ALA A 75 -3.97 -3.66 7.65
C ALA A 75 -3.91 -2.37 6.80
N PRO A 76 -4.31 -2.42 5.52
CA PRO A 76 -4.34 -1.27 4.65
C PRO A 76 -5.27 -0.17 5.19
N GLY A 77 -5.08 1.05 4.71
CA GLY A 77 -6.00 2.14 4.99
C GLY A 77 -7.31 1.91 4.23
N LEU A 78 -8.28 1.27 4.87
CA LEU A 78 -9.65 1.21 4.37
C LEU A 78 -10.34 2.56 4.67
N PHE A 79 -11.12 3.07 3.72
CA PHE A 79 -12.00 4.21 3.96
C PHE A 79 -13.15 3.71 4.86
N ILE A 80 -13.00 3.81 6.17
CA ILE A 80 -14.16 3.72 7.07
C ILE A 80 -14.85 5.07 6.99
N ASP A 81 -16.11 5.06 6.56
CA ASP A 81 -16.95 6.25 6.51
C ASP A 81 -16.94 6.98 7.88
N PRO A 82 -17.09 8.31 7.94
CA PRO A 82 -17.00 9.08 9.18
C PRO A 82 -18.09 8.79 10.23
N GLY A 83 -18.89 7.73 10.07
CA GLY A 83 -20.04 7.39 10.88
C GLY A 83 -19.77 6.47 12.08
N GLU A 84 -18.58 5.88 12.23
CA GLU A 84 -18.33 4.95 13.33
C GLU A 84 -17.19 5.41 14.26
N SER A 85 -17.61 5.87 15.44
CA SER A 85 -16.77 6.34 16.53
C SER A 85 -16.11 5.20 17.32
N SER A 86 -14.78 5.30 17.52
CA SER A 86 -13.90 4.76 18.60
C SER A 86 -12.68 4.04 17.98
N LYS A 87 -11.41 4.38 18.22
CA LYS A 87 -10.73 4.86 19.44
C LYS A 87 -9.55 5.77 19.04
N LYS A 88 -9.36 6.88 19.77
CA LYS A 88 -8.15 7.71 19.70
C LYS A 88 -6.92 6.89 20.11
N GLY A 89 -5.93 6.76 19.23
CA GLY A 89 -4.56 6.44 19.63
C GLY A 89 -3.88 7.66 20.27
N PRO A 90 -2.81 7.48 21.07
CA PRO A 90 -2.21 8.58 21.82
C PRO A 90 -1.49 9.55 20.88
N SER A 91 -1.91 10.82 20.91
CA SER A 91 -1.08 11.94 20.48
C SER A 91 0.15 11.99 21.37
N THR A 92 1.34 11.83 20.78
CA THR A 92 2.60 12.20 21.42
C THR A 92 3.23 13.32 20.60
N ASP A 93 3.23 14.48 21.24
CA ASP A 93 3.89 15.75 20.99
C ASP A 93 4.70 15.96 19.69
N SER A 94 4.13 16.84 18.87
CA SER A 94 4.75 17.94 18.15
C SER A 94 6.27 18.08 18.28
N THR A 95 7.02 17.42 17.39
CA THR A 95 8.30 17.98 16.95
C THR A 95 8.01 18.85 15.73
N SER A 96 8.25 20.15 15.88
CA SER A 96 8.13 21.18 14.84
C SER A 96 8.88 20.76 13.57
N CYS A 97 8.17 20.25 12.55
CA CYS A 97 8.68 20.21 11.19
C CYS A 97 8.49 21.60 10.60
N GLN A 98 9.56 22.41 10.63
CA GLN A 98 9.57 23.67 9.89
C GLN A 98 9.25 23.36 8.43
N MET A 99 8.15 23.94 7.93
CA MET A 99 7.87 23.92 6.50
C MET A 99 8.93 24.76 5.82
N SER A 100 9.95 24.12 5.26
CA SER A 100 10.79 24.75 4.24
C SER A 100 9.89 25.04 3.05
N SER A 101 9.57 26.30 2.84
CA SER A 101 8.77 26.79 1.72
C SER A 101 9.63 26.79 0.47
N VAL A 102 9.75 25.63 -0.17
CA VAL A 102 10.28 25.55 -1.53
C VAL A 102 9.10 25.75 -2.48
N PRO A 103 9.10 26.76 -3.39
CA PRO A 103 8.01 26.91 -4.34
C PRO A 103 7.99 25.73 -5.30
N VAL A 104 6.86 25.01 -5.33
CA VAL A 104 6.56 23.98 -6.33
C VAL A 104 6.61 24.64 -7.70
N THR A 105 7.66 24.38 -8.47
CA THR A 105 7.73 24.82 -9.85
C THR A 105 6.88 23.85 -10.67
N ILE A 106 5.72 24.31 -11.12
CA ILE A 106 4.89 23.59 -12.08
C ILE A 106 5.68 23.57 -13.40
N THR A 107 6.17 22.40 -13.80
CA THR A 107 6.76 22.22 -15.13
C THR A 107 5.63 22.36 -16.15
N ASN A 108 5.62 23.45 -16.93
CA ASN A 108 4.70 23.59 -18.04
C ASN A 108 5.00 22.51 -19.09
N VAL A 109 4.07 21.58 -19.28
CA VAL A 109 4.15 20.59 -20.36
C VAL A 109 3.65 21.25 -21.65
N THR A 110 4.51 21.35 -22.65
CA THR A 110 4.11 21.83 -23.98
C THR A 110 3.57 20.65 -24.78
N PRO A 111 2.32 20.68 -25.29
CA PRO A 111 1.82 19.65 -26.19
C PRO A 111 2.59 19.69 -27.52
N ARG A 112 2.88 18.53 -28.09
CA ARG A 112 3.33 18.40 -29.49
C ARG A 112 2.16 18.50 -30.44
#